data_AF-G3JUE3-F1
#
_entry.id   AF-G3JUE3-F1
#
_cell.length_a   1.000
_cell.length_b   1.000
_cell.length_c   1.000
_cell.angle_alpha   90.00
_cell.angle_beta   90.00
_cell.angle_gamma   90.00
#
_symmetry.space_group_name_H-M   'P 1'
#
loop_
_entity.id
_entity.type
_entity.pdbx_description
1 polymer ?
#
loop_
_entity_poly.entity_id
_entity_poly.type
_entity_poly.pdbx_seq_one_letter_code
_entity_poly.pdbx_strand_id
1 'polypeptide(L)'
;MSDLQRAWAKAKLGISHDAFDEGEEDYAIAETAETADDDSSSASSASSVSSTGTIVPTANQRLFARPNGVSRGRTLEPTPWTTYFERELFMESGDQSVKFHAYLSSPIEKGPLFVMHHGAGSSGLTFAVVGFEIRKRMPNAGILAVDCRGHGSTITQNEGEVDLNLQTLSSDLFFMIEAVQKQMNWACLPPLVLVGHSLGGAVVTDLASTRKLGSSLLAYAVLDVVEGSAIDALQSMQTYLSTRPGGFASVESGIDWHIRTRTVRNSKSARASVPALLRNDGNGGVLPEPASRSWRWRTDLAATQPFWEGWFAGLSDKFLAAPGGKLLLLAGTDRLDTALTIGQMQGKYNLQVFPEAGHFIHEDLPEQTAVSLVDFYKRNDRSQLVLPPKVSDLLKQGKKV
;
A
#
# COMPACT_ATOMS: atom_id res chain seq x y z
N MET A 1 25.59 -46.39 -10.53
CA MET A 1 25.36 -46.70 -9.10
C MET A 1 24.36 -47.82 -9.03
N SER A 2 24.71 -48.93 -8.36
CA SER A 2 23.93 -50.18 -8.38
C SER A 2 22.72 -50.11 -7.45
N ASP A 3 21.71 -50.92 -7.73
CA ASP A 3 20.44 -50.98 -7.00
C ASP A 3 20.59 -51.25 -5.48
N LEU A 4 21.76 -51.73 -5.05
CA LEU A 4 22.11 -51.88 -3.64
C LEU A 4 22.22 -50.54 -2.88
N GLN A 5 22.64 -49.46 -3.55
CA GLN A 5 22.73 -48.13 -2.94
C GLN A 5 21.36 -47.47 -2.77
N ARG A 6 20.37 -47.83 -3.61
CA ARG A 6 18.96 -47.40 -3.45
C ARG A 6 18.27 -48.08 -2.28
N ALA A 7 18.59 -49.35 -2.01
CA ALA A 7 18.01 -50.10 -0.90
C ALA A 7 18.48 -49.59 0.47
N TRP A 8 19.74 -49.14 0.59
CA TRP A 8 20.28 -48.61 1.84
C TRP A 8 19.75 -47.20 2.18
N ALA A 9 19.53 -46.35 1.17
CA ALA A 9 19.00 -45.01 1.38
C ALA A 9 17.52 -45.00 1.82
N LYS A 10 16.72 -45.99 1.41
CA LYS A 10 15.31 -46.13 1.82
C LYS A 10 15.14 -46.61 3.27
N ALA A 11 16.15 -47.26 3.86
CA ALA A 11 16.07 -47.76 5.24
C ALA A 11 16.39 -46.71 6.32
N LYS A 12 16.88 -45.51 5.94
CA LYS A 12 17.34 -44.48 6.90
C LYS A 12 16.49 -43.20 6.94
N LEU A 13 15.44 -43.09 6.13
CA LEU A 13 14.52 -41.96 6.09
C LEU A 13 13.10 -42.47 6.29
N GLY A 14 12.71 -42.62 7.56
CA GLY A 14 11.39 -43.06 7.96
C GLY A 14 10.32 -42.01 7.66
N ILE A 15 9.66 -42.13 6.52
CA ILE A 15 8.34 -41.53 6.25
C ILE A 15 7.50 -42.60 5.55
N SER A 16 6.52 -43.12 6.28
CA SER A 16 5.43 -43.96 5.79
C SER A 16 4.51 -43.13 4.91
N HIS A 17 4.26 -43.60 3.69
CA HIS A 17 3.20 -43.11 2.82
C HIS A 17 2.25 -44.29 2.60
N ASP A 18 1.17 -44.37 3.38
CA ASP A 18 0.08 -45.30 3.13
C ASP A 18 -0.92 -44.63 2.19
N ALA A 19 -1.10 -45.26 1.03
CA ALA A 19 -2.22 -45.07 0.14
C ALA A 19 -2.66 -46.48 -0.28
N PHE A 20 -3.88 -46.88 0.05
CA PHE A 20 -4.72 -48.03 -0.38
C PHE A 20 -5.76 -48.20 0.76
N ASP A 21 -7.01 -48.61 0.64
CA ASP A 21 -7.95 -48.99 -0.43
C ASP A 21 -9.21 -49.43 0.36
N GLU A 22 -10.39 -48.83 0.20
CA GLU A 22 -11.60 -49.30 0.91
C GLU A 22 -12.85 -49.22 0.02
N GLY A 23 -13.19 -50.40 -0.53
CA GLY A 23 -14.44 -51.14 -0.39
C GLY A 23 -15.76 -50.39 -0.14
N GLU A 24 -16.71 -50.63 -1.06
CA GLU A 24 -18.15 -50.45 -0.91
C GLU A 24 -18.69 -51.27 0.26
N GLU A 25 -19.55 -50.67 1.11
CA GLU A 25 -20.63 -51.37 1.80
C GLU A 25 -21.76 -50.40 2.20
N ASP A 26 -22.96 -50.74 1.75
CA ASP A 26 -24.27 -50.12 2.01
C ASP A 26 -24.65 -50.14 3.49
N TYR A 27 -25.22 -49.04 4.00
CA TYR A 27 -26.23 -49.10 5.06
C TYR A 27 -27.32 -48.04 4.87
N ALA A 28 -28.55 -48.55 4.72
CA ALA A 28 -29.81 -47.82 4.74
C ALA A 28 -30.12 -47.20 6.12
N ILE A 29 -30.99 -46.19 6.16
CA ILE A 29 -32.25 -46.19 6.94
C ILE A 29 -33.05 -44.86 6.80
N ALA A 30 -34.36 -45.07 6.56
CA ALA A 30 -35.55 -44.28 6.90
C ALA A 30 -35.87 -42.94 6.23
N GLU A 31 -36.78 -43.06 5.26
CA GLU A 31 -37.83 -42.10 4.92
C GLU A 31 -38.72 -41.73 6.12
N THR A 32 -39.16 -40.48 6.16
CA THR A 32 -40.59 -40.16 6.33
C THR A 32 -40.95 -38.92 5.50
N ALA A 33 -41.91 -39.12 4.60
CA ALA A 33 -42.88 -38.23 3.94
C ALA A 33 -43.41 -37.08 4.83
N GLU A 34 -44.05 -36.00 4.37
CA GLU A 34 -44.54 -35.46 3.10
C GLU A 34 -44.99 -34.02 3.43
N THR A 35 -44.93 -33.08 2.49
CA THR A 35 -46.07 -32.23 2.08
C THR A 35 -45.59 -31.27 1.00
N ALA A 36 -46.09 -31.47 -0.21
CA ALA A 36 -46.11 -30.50 -1.28
C ALA A 36 -47.18 -29.43 -0.98
N ASP A 37 -46.99 -28.22 -1.50
CA ASP A 37 -47.98 -27.55 -2.33
C ASP A 37 -47.36 -26.29 -2.99
N ASP A 38 -47.48 -26.26 -4.31
CA ASP A 38 -47.36 -25.08 -5.17
C ASP A 38 -48.36 -23.99 -4.72
N ASP A 39 -48.04 -22.70 -4.90
CA ASP A 39 -48.51 -21.96 -6.07
C ASP A 39 -48.26 -20.44 -5.96
N SER A 40 -48.32 -19.82 -7.12
CA SER A 40 -48.06 -18.42 -7.41
C SER A 40 -48.98 -17.41 -6.71
N SER A 41 -48.46 -16.17 -6.71
CA SER A 41 -49.16 -14.91 -6.99
C SER A 41 -49.46 -13.94 -5.83
N SER A 42 -49.07 -12.71 -6.14
CA SER A 42 -49.36 -11.41 -5.55
C SER A 42 -50.84 -11.09 -5.33
N ALA A 43 -51.12 -10.35 -4.25
CA ALA A 43 -51.82 -9.05 -4.20
C ALA A 43 -52.36 -8.87 -2.78
N SER A 44 -52.24 -7.68 -2.18
CA SER A 44 -53.33 -6.70 -2.00
C SER A 44 -52.94 -5.85 -0.79
N SER A 45 -53.27 -4.57 -0.57
CA SER A 45 -54.05 -3.48 -1.15
C SER A 45 -53.64 -2.24 -0.31
N ALA A 46 -54.00 -0.98 -0.48
CA ALA A 46 -55.03 -0.23 -1.21
C ALA A 46 -54.46 1.20 -1.37
N SER A 47 -54.86 2.04 -2.33
CA SER A 47 -56.08 2.85 -2.17
C SER A 47 -56.41 3.57 -3.46
N SER A 48 -57.70 3.60 -3.75
CA SER A 48 -58.42 4.22 -4.86
C SER A 48 -58.78 5.69 -4.59
N VAL A 49 -58.66 6.55 -5.61
CA VAL A 49 -59.63 7.61 -5.91
C VAL A 49 -59.70 7.84 -7.43
N SER A 50 -60.93 7.89 -7.93
CA SER A 50 -61.32 8.09 -9.31
C SER A 50 -61.58 9.58 -9.57
N SER A 51 -61.17 10.10 -10.73
CA SER A 51 -61.87 11.21 -11.41
C SER A 51 -61.45 11.31 -12.87
N THR A 52 -62.48 11.42 -13.71
CA THR A 52 -62.53 11.51 -15.17
C THR A 52 -61.76 12.70 -15.76
N GLY A 53 -61.00 12.44 -16.82
CA GLY A 53 -60.44 13.47 -17.70
C GLY A 53 -59.64 12.85 -18.85
N THR A 54 -60.27 12.61 -19.99
CA THR A 54 -59.57 12.17 -21.21
C THR A 54 -58.79 13.34 -21.78
N ILE A 55 -57.48 13.37 -21.56
CA ILE A 55 -56.53 14.27 -22.25
C ILE A 55 -55.53 13.38 -22.98
N VAL A 56 -55.52 13.48 -24.31
CA VAL A 56 -54.52 12.84 -25.19
C VAL A 56 -53.19 13.60 -25.02
N PRO A 57 -52.09 12.98 -24.52
CA PRO A 57 -50.81 13.66 -24.48
C PRO A 57 -50.04 13.44 -25.78
N THR A 58 -49.50 14.53 -26.29
CA THR A 58 -48.59 14.65 -27.42
C THR A 58 -47.35 13.77 -27.27
N ALA A 59 -46.91 13.17 -28.39
CA ALA A 59 -45.73 12.32 -28.49
C ALA A 59 -44.43 13.11 -28.22
N ASN A 60 -44.00 13.17 -26.96
CA ASN A 60 -42.61 13.38 -26.58
C ASN A 60 -42.42 13.19 -25.08
N GLN A 61 -42.34 11.95 -24.62
CA GLN A 61 -41.74 11.61 -23.31
C GLN A 61 -41.34 10.13 -23.31
N ARG A 62 -40.07 9.86 -22.97
CA ARG A 62 -39.45 8.53 -22.93
C ARG A 62 -40.05 7.70 -21.78
N LEU A 63 -41.16 7.01 -22.05
CA LEU A 63 -41.89 6.18 -21.08
C LEU A 63 -41.22 4.83 -20.71
N PHE A 64 -39.95 4.62 -21.12
CA PHE A 64 -39.12 3.48 -20.73
C PHE A 64 -37.76 3.88 -20.13
N ALA A 65 -37.59 5.15 -19.75
CA ALA A 65 -36.42 5.52 -18.95
C ALA A 65 -36.58 4.88 -17.56
N ARG A 66 -35.72 3.90 -17.25
CA ARG A 66 -35.56 3.39 -15.88
C ARG A 66 -35.42 4.60 -14.96
N PRO A 67 -36.13 4.65 -13.82
CA PRO A 67 -35.89 5.70 -12.85
C PRO A 67 -34.40 5.60 -12.48
N ASN A 68 -33.69 6.73 -12.56
CA ASN A 68 -32.43 6.85 -11.85
C ASN A 68 -32.75 6.50 -10.40
N GLY A 69 -32.40 5.28 -10.01
CA GLY A 69 -32.45 4.86 -8.62
C GLY A 69 -31.74 5.95 -7.85
N VAL A 70 -32.40 6.48 -6.83
CA VAL A 70 -31.80 7.39 -5.86
C VAL A 70 -30.58 6.65 -5.32
N SER A 71 -29.42 6.93 -5.89
CA SER A 71 -28.16 6.38 -5.44
C SER A 71 -28.01 6.90 -4.02
N ARG A 72 -28.12 6.01 -3.04
CA ARG A 72 -27.70 6.28 -1.67
C ARG A 72 -26.27 6.81 -1.77
N GLY A 73 -26.13 8.13 -1.71
CA GLY A 73 -24.98 8.85 -2.22
C GLY A 73 -23.73 8.48 -1.45
N ARG A 74 -22.89 7.62 -2.02
CA ARG A 74 -21.46 7.66 -1.71
C ARG A 74 -20.96 8.94 -2.34
N THR A 75 -20.80 10.01 -1.57
CA THR A 75 -20.14 11.21 -2.06
C THR A 75 -18.70 10.84 -2.40
N LEU A 76 -18.38 10.81 -3.69
CA LEU A 76 -17.01 10.57 -4.19
C LEU A 76 -16.18 11.85 -4.22
N GLU A 77 -16.62 12.87 -3.49
CA GLU A 77 -15.94 14.15 -3.38
C GLU A 77 -14.51 13.96 -2.81
N PRO A 78 -13.50 14.55 -3.45
CA PRO A 78 -12.13 14.52 -2.95
C PRO A 78 -12.03 14.94 -1.50
N THR A 79 -11.27 14.19 -0.69
CA THR A 79 -10.97 14.57 0.68
C THR A 79 -9.65 15.33 0.72
N PRO A 80 -9.61 16.57 1.22
CA PRO A 80 -8.38 17.36 1.23
C PRO A 80 -7.35 16.74 2.18
N TRP A 81 -6.06 16.88 1.82
CA TRP A 81 -4.95 16.33 2.60
C TRP A 81 -4.91 16.83 4.04
N THR A 82 -5.41 18.06 4.28
CA THR A 82 -5.52 18.70 5.60
C THR A 82 -6.41 17.94 6.58
N THR A 83 -7.20 16.98 6.09
CA THR A 83 -7.96 16.05 6.93
C THR A 83 -7.04 15.08 7.68
N TYR A 84 -5.86 14.78 7.12
CA TYR A 84 -4.98 13.70 7.57
C TYR A 84 -3.61 14.19 8.07
N PHE A 85 -3.11 15.28 7.49
CA PHE A 85 -1.80 15.84 7.84
C PHE A 85 -1.92 17.24 8.39
N GLU A 86 -0.98 17.60 9.25
CA GLU A 86 -0.91 18.90 9.90
C GLU A 86 -0.41 19.99 8.94
N ARG A 87 0.57 19.66 8.10
CA ARG A 87 1.16 20.58 7.13
C ARG A 87 1.74 19.86 5.92
N GLU A 88 1.94 20.64 4.86
CA GLU A 88 2.77 20.26 3.72
C GLU A 88 4.10 21.02 3.78
N LEU A 89 5.15 20.41 3.25
CA LEU A 89 6.51 20.94 3.25
C LEU A 89 7.07 20.91 1.83
N PHE A 90 7.82 21.95 1.50
CA PHE A 90 8.57 22.04 0.26
C PHE A 90 10.05 22.18 0.58
N MET A 91 10.88 21.42 -0.13
CA MET A 91 12.33 21.35 0.09
C MET A 91 13.05 21.42 -1.25
N GLU A 92 13.88 22.44 -1.45
CA GLU A 92 14.66 22.59 -2.67
C GLU A 92 15.97 21.81 -2.55
N SER A 93 16.29 21.01 -3.58
CA SER A 93 17.56 20.33 -3.68
C SER A 93 18.72 21.34 -3.73
N GLY A 94 19.93 20.92 -3.33
CA GLY A 94 21.08 21.82 -3.25
C GLY A 94 21.50 22.45 -4.60
N ASP A 95 21.20 21.76 -5.70
CA ASP A 95 21.37 22.20 -7.09
C ASP A 95 20.11 22.87 -7.67
N GLN A 96 19.04 23.00 -6.88
CA GLN A 96 17.72 23.54 -7.23
C GLN A 96 17.00 22.81 -8.37
N SER A 97 17.50 21.66 -8.82
CA SER A 97 16.92 20.87 -9.91
C SER A 97 15.57 20.23 -9.55
N VAL A 98 15.33 20.01 -8.25
CA VAL A 98 14.10 19.40 -7.74
C VAL A 98 13.57 20.18 -6.53
N LYS A 99 12.27 20.49 -6.56
CA LYS A 99 11.52 20.96 -5.41
C LYS A 99 10.69 19.81 -4.87
N PHE A 100 11.22 19.14 -3.86
CA PHE A 100 10.56 18.03 -3.19
C PHE A 100 9.38 18.49 -2.37
N HIS A 101 8.39 17.61 -2.27
CA HIS A 101 7.19 17.82 -1.50
C HIS A 101 6.93 16.67 -0.52
N ALA A 102 6.43 16.99 0.67
CA ALA A 102 6.02 15.99 1.65
C ALA A 102 4.89 16.50 2.53
N TYR A 103 4.09 15.57 3.05
CA TYR A 103 3.10 15.83 4.10
C TYR A 103 3.63 15.41 5.46
N LEU A 104 3.41 16.24 6.48
CA LEU A 104 3.90 16.02 7.83
C LEU A 104 2.77 16.15 8.86
N SER A 105 2.69 15.17 9.75
CA SER A 105 2.19 15.33 11.12
C SER A 105 3.38 15.19 12.06
N SER A 106 3.70 16.21 12.86
CA SER A 106 4.90 16.15 13.70
C SER A 106 4.77 15.11 14.82
N PRO A 107 5.86 14.40 15.16
CA PRO A 107 5.90 13.59 16.37
C PRO A 107 5.80 14.51 17.59
N ILE A 108 5.21 13.98 18.65
CA ILE A 108 5.05 14.67 19.93
C ILE A 108 6.04 14.07 20.92
N GLU A 109 6.73 14.91 21.70
CA GLU A 109 7.72 14.51 22.69
C GLU A 109 8.81 13.57 22.11
N LYS A 110 8.93 12.35 22.64
CA LYS A 110 9.89 11.31 22.21
C LYS A 110 9.24 10.28 21.28
N GLY A 111 8.11 10.61 20.66
CA GLY A 111 7.41 9.73 19.74
C GLY A 111 8.21 9.42 18.48
N PRO A 112 7.95 8.27 17.84
CA PRO A 112 8.62 7.91 16.60
C PRO A 112 8.13 8.74 15.41
N LEU A 113 8.93 8.78 14.35
CA LEU A 113 8.52 9.28 13.05
C LEU A 113 8.43 8.11 12.06
N PHE A 114 7.24 7.86 11.54
CA PHE A 114 7.04 6.96 10.41
C PHE A 114 7.29 7.72 9.12
N VAL A 115 8.34 7.35 8.39
CA VAL A 115 8.69 7.96 7.10
C VAL A 115 8.21 7.04 5.99
N MET A 116 7.30 7.53 5.15
CA MET A 116 6.50 6.74 4.24
C MET A 116 6.79 7.10 2.79
N HIS A 117 7.21 6.09 2.01
CA HIS A 117 7.55 6.22 0.59
C HIS A 117 6.58 5.40 -0.26
N HIS A 118 5.94 6.05 -1.24
CA HIS A 118 4.92 5.43 -2.07
C HIS A 118 5.50 4.57 -3.21
N GLY A 119 4.65 3.78 -3.85
CA GLY A 119 4.97 3.02 -5.06
C GLY A 119 4.96 3.87 -6.34
N ALA A 120 5.45 3.33 -7.45
CA ALA A 120 5.48 4.05 -8.73
C ALA A 120 4.06 4.42 -9.22
N GLY A 121 3.91 5.61 -9.78
CA GLY A 121 2.61 6.15 -10.23
C GLY A 121 1.66 6.58 -9.11
N SER A 122 2.14 6.62 -7.86
CA SER A 122 1.36 6.99 -6.66
C SER A 122 1.80 8.34 -6.08
N SER A 123 1.44 8.63 -4.83
CA SER A 123 1.87 9.82 -4.08
C SER A 123 1.93 9.53 -2.57
N GLY A 124 2.49 10.46 -1.79
CA GLY A 124 2.50 10.43 -0.34
C GLY A 124 1.09 10.33 0.27
N LEU A 125 0.06 10.80 -0.44
CA LEU A 125 -1.33 10.71 0.02
C LEU A 125 -1.88 9.28 0.07
N THR A 126 -1.23 8.31 -0.57
CA THR A 126 -1.59 6.89 -0.39
C THR A 126 -1.45 6.45 1.07
N PHE A 127 -0.64 7.15 1.87
CA PHE A 127 -0.50 6.86 3.29
C PHE A 127 -1.42 7.67 4.22
N ALA A 128 -2.30 8.51 3.68
CA ALA A 128 -3.11 9.43 4.48
C ALA A 128 -3.97 8.70 5.53
N VAL A 129 -4.68 7.64 5.12
CA VAL A 129 -5.60 6.91 6.01
C VAL A 129 -4.84 6.04 7.00
N VAL A 130 -3.79 5.32 6.57
CA VAL A 130 -2.96 4.51 7.49
C VAL A 130 -2.21 5.40 8.50
N GLY A 131 -1.71 6.56 8.09
CA GLY A 131 -1.08 7.52 8.99
C GLY A 131 -2.05 8.02 10.07
N PHE A 132 -3.31 8.27 9.70
CA PHE A 132 -4.37 8.60 10.65
C PHE A 132 -4.67 7.45 11.62
N GLU A 133 -4.78 6.20 11.13
CA GLU A 133 -5.01 5.04 12.00
C GLU A 133 -3.82 4.73 12.93
N ILE A 134 -2.58 5.00 12.49
CA ILE A 134 -1.38 4.94 13.34
C ILE A 134 -1.50 5.96 14.47
N ARG A 135 -1.79 7.23 14.16
CA ARG A 135 -1.89 8.29 15.18
C ARG A 135 -3.06 8.09 16.14
N LYS A 136 -4.16 7.48 15.69
CA LYS A 136 -5.27 7.07 16.57
C LYS A 136 -4.81 6.05 17.62
N ARG A 137 -3.88 5.16 17.28
CA ARG A 137 -3.33 4.12 18.17
C ARG A 137 -2.11 4.58 18.96
N MET A 138 -1.35 5.52 18.39
CA MET A 138 -0.13 6.09 18.94
C MET A 138 -0.15 7.61 18.73
N PRO A 139 -0.81 8.37 19.61
CA PRO A 139 -1.03 9.81 19.42
C PRO A 139 0.24 10.65 19.30
N ASN A 140 1.35 10.16 19.86
CA ASN A 140 2.66 10.82 19.80
C ASN A 140 3.46 10.51 18.53
N ALA A 141 3.01 9.57 17.68
CA ALA A 141 3.69 9.25 16.43
C ALA A 141 3.59 10.41 15.43
N GLY A 142 4.72 10.72 14.80
CA GLY A 142 4.79 11.56 13.62
C GLY A 142 4.63 10.74 12.35
N ILE A 143 4.09 11.36 11.30
CA ILE A 143 3.95 10.77 9.96
C ILE A 143 4.58 11.73 8.97
N LEU A 144 5.59 11.27 8.23
CA LEU A 144 6.17 11.99 7.10
C LEU A 144 5.91 11.18 5.82
N ALA A 145 5.00 11.63 4.98
CA ALA A 145 4.69 10.98 3.70
C ALA A 145 5.27 11.80 2.54
N VAL A 146 6.23 11.24 1.82
CA VAL A 146 7.00 11.96 0.79
C VAL A 146 6.42 11.75 -0.60
N ASP A 147 6.54 12.75 -1.48
CA ASP A 147 6.36 12.58 -2.92
C ASP A 147 7.73 12.48 -3.60
N CYS A 148 8.00 11.37 -4.30
CA CYS A 148 9.27 11.24 -5.02
C CYS A 148 9.25 11.99 -6.36
N ARG A 149 10.40 12.03 -7.06
CA ARG A 149 10.54 12.77 -8.33
C ARG A 149 9.46 12.36 -9.34
N GLY A 150 8.88 13.34 -10.04
CA GLY A 150 7.82 13.09 -11.04
C GLY A 150 6.48 12.60 -10.46
N HIS A 151 6.27 12.67 -9.15
CA HIS A 151 5.06 12.24 -8.46
C HIS A 151 4.50 13.34 -7.55
N GLY A 152 3.20 13.25 -7.26
CA GLY A 152 2.49 14.17 -6.36
C GLY A 152 2.77 15.66 -6.63
N SER A 153 3.15 16.43 -5.61
CA SER A 153 3.48 17.85 -5.80
C SER A 153 4.97 18.13 -5.92
N THR A 154 5.81 17.10 -6.07
CA THR A 154 7.26 17.26 -6.33
C THR A 154 7.47 17.73 -7.78
N ILE A 155 8.21 18.81 -7.94
CA ILE A 155 8.47 19.44 -9.24
C ILE A 155 9.95 19.22 -9.61
N THR A 156 10.19 18.76 -10.83
CA THR A 156 11.53 18.60 -11.41
C THR A 156 11.67 19.53 -12.60
N GLN A 157 12.77 20.28 -12.71
CA GLN A 157 12.94 21.28 -13.78
C GLN A 157 12.88 20.67 -15.19
N ASN A 158 13.38 19.44 -15.36
CA ASN A 158 13.34 18.70 -16.62
C ASN A 158 12.33 17.54 -16.53
N GLU A 159 11.05 17.81 -16.80
CA GLU A 159 9.99 16.79 -16.71
C GLU A 159 10.20 15.57 -17.62
N GLY A 160 10.99 15.69 -18.70
CA GLY A 160 11.25 14.62 -19.67
C GLY A 160 12.43 13.69 -19.34
N GLU A 161 13.32 14.07 -18.42
CA GLU A 161 14.55 13.32 -18.08
C GLU A 161 14.69 13.18 -16.56
N VAL A 162 13.64 12.66 -15.92
CA VAL A 162 13.66 12.42 -14.48
C VAL A 162 14.47 11.15 -14.20
N ASP A 163 15.62 11.32 -13.57
CA ASP A 163 16.40 10.19 -13.05
C ASP A 163 15.66 9.52 -11.88
N LEU A 164 15.16 8.31 -12.12
CA LEU A 164 14.45 7.49 -11.13
C LEU A 164 15.27 6.26 -10.72
N ASN A 165 16.60 6.28 -10.88
CA ASN A 165 17.45 5.21 -10.36
C ASN A 165 17.27 5.03 -8.84
N LEU A 166 17.38 3.79 -8.37
CA LEU A 166 17.15 3.44 -6.97
C LEU A 166 18.04 4.25 -6.00
N GLN A 167 19.31 4.44 -6.35
CA GLN A 167 20.28 5.18 -5.55
C GLN A 167 19.95 6.68 -5.48
N THR A 168 19.41 7.23 -6.57
CA THR A 168 18.94 8.62 -6.64
C THR A 168 17.74 8.81 -5.72
N LEU A 169 16.72 7.96 -5.84
CA LEU A 169 15.53 8.00 -4.98
C LEU A 169 15.86 7.79 -3.48
N SER A 170 16.79 6.88 -3.20
CA SER A 170 17.31 6.63 -1.84
C SER A 170 18.03 7.84 -1.25
N SER A 171 18.83 8.52 -2.08
CA SER A 171 19.52 9.76 -1.70
C SER A 171 18.55 10.92 -1.50
N ASP A 172 17.50 11.02 -2.32
CA ASP A 172 16.45 12.01 -2.17
C ASP A 172 15.69 11.82 -0.86
N LEU A 173 15.30 10.58 -0.54
CA LEU A 173 14.61 10.28 0.70
C LEU A 173 15.46 10.68 1.92
N PHE A 174 16.77 10.37 1.89
CA PHE A 174 17.69 10.81 2.93
C PHE A 174 17.75 12.34 3.04
N PHE A 175 17.90 13.03 1.92
CA PHE A 175 17.91 14.49 1.86
C PHE A 175 16.62 15.09 2.45
N MET A 176 15.45 14.55 2.08
CA MET A 176 14.16 15.02 2.59
C MET A 176 14.05 14.84 4.10
N ILE A 177 14.52 13.71 4.66
CA ILE A 177 14.53 13.49 6.11
C ILE A 177 15.39 14.54 6.82
N GLU A 178 16.60 14.82 6.32
CA GLU A 178 17.48 15.86 6.89
C GLU A 178 16.89 17.27 6.74
N ALA A 179 16.27 17.57 5.60
CA ALA A 179 15.63 18.85 5.35
C ALA A 179 14.44 19.07 6.29
N VAL A 180 13.61 18.05 6.52
CA VAL A 180 12.52 18.11 7.50
C VAL A 180 13.05 18.31 8.91
N GLN A 181 14.13 17.61 9.31
CA GLN A 181 14.74 17.81 10.61
C GLN A 181 15.15 19.28 10.83
N LYS A 182 15.76 19.90 9.82
CA LYS A 182 16.19 21.31 9.86
C LYS A 182 14.98 22.26 9.89
N GLN A 183 14.02 22.09 8.98
CA GLN A 183 12.82 22.94 8.90
C GLN A 183 11.99 22.87 10.19
N MET A 184 11.93 21.71 10.82
CA MET A 184 11.20 21.51 12.08
C MET A 184 12.02 21.83 13.33
N ASN A 185 13.28 22.25 13.16
CA ASN A 185 14.21 22.58 14.24
C ASN A 185 14.35 21.45 15.29
N TRP A 186 14.39 20.21 14.83
CA TRP A 186 14.60 19.05 15.71
C TRP A 186 16.07 18.91 16.09
N ALA A 187 16.36 18.99 17.39
CA ALA A 187 17.72 18.86 17.92
C ALA A 187 18.42 17.56 17.48
N CYS A 188 17.65 16.48 17.37
CA CYS A 188 18.06 15.22 16.77
C CYS A 188 16.89 14.58 16.02
N LEU A 189 17.18 13.67 15.08
CA LEU A 189 16.14 12.88 14.44
C LEU A 189 15.40 12.03 15.49
N PRO A 190 14.05 12.05 15.49
CA PRO A 190 13.25 11.10 16.26
C PRO A 190 13.58 9.65 15.86
N PRO A 191 13.21 8.65 16.68
CA PRO A 191 13.31 7.26 16.28
C PRO A 191 12.49 7.02 14.99
N LEU A 192 13.15 6.51 13.96
CA LEU A 192 12.60 6.36 12.62
C LEU A 192 12.12 4.94 12.37
N VAL A 193 10.93 4.84 11.78
CA VAL A 193 10.44 3.63 11.11
C VAL A 193 10.21 3.98 9.65
N LEU A 194 11.01 3.40 8.75
CA LEU A 194 10.77 3.60 7.31
C LEU A 194 9.67 2.64 6.84
N VAL A 195 8.76 3.12 6.00
CA VAL A 195 7.67 2.31 5.44
C VAL A 195 7.64 2.56 3.94
N GLY A 196 7.81 1.51 3.15
CA GLY A 196 7.89 1.62 1.70
C GLY A 196 6.92 0.67 1.03
N HIS A 197 6.09 1.17 0.12
CA HIS A 197 5.22 0.34 -0.72
C HIS A 197 5.81 0.16 -2.11
N SER A 198 5.84 -1.08 -2.64
CA SER A 198 6.30 -1.37 -4.00
C SER A 198 7.69 -0.75 -4.27
N LEU A 199 7.83 0.15 -5.26
CA LEU A 199 9.04 0.98 -5.47
C LEU A 199 9.56 1.59 -4.18
N GLY A 200 8.69 2.19 -3.36
CA GLY A 200 9.10 2.76 -2.07
C GLY A 200 9.68 1.74 -1.12
N GLY A 201 9.25 0.47 -1.20
CA GLY A 201 9.84 -0.65 -0.46
C GLY A 201 11.31 -0.87 -0.82
N ALA A 202 11.64 -0.78 -2.11
CA ALA A 202 13.01 -0.82 -2.57
C ALA A 202 13.81 0.39 -2.08
N VAL A 203 13.25 1.60 -2.18
CA VAL A 203 13.92 2.85 -1.77
C VAL A 203 14.25 2.84 -0.28
N VAL A 204 13.31 2.49 0.60
CA VAL A 204 13.57 2.47 2.04
C VAL A 204 14.57 1.37 2.43
N THR A 205 14.56 0.25 1.73
CA THR A 205 15.52 -0.84 1.93
C THR A 205 16.93 -0.42 1.52
N ASP A 206 17.05 0.27 0.38
CA ASP A 206 18.30 0.84 -0.07
C ASP A 206 18.84 1.86 0.92
N LEU A 207 18.01 2.82 1.35
CA LEU A 207 18.39 3.81 2.34
C LEU A 207 18.84 3.17 3.66
N ALA A 208 18.11 2.18 4.16
CA ALA A 208 18.49 1.43 5.35
C ALA A 208 19.88 0.78 5.19
N SER A 209 20.16 0.19 4.03
CA SER A 209 21.44 -0.44 3.73
C SER A 209 22.63 0.52 3.77
N THR A 210 22.43 1.80 3.43
CA THR A 210 23.49 2.83 3.45
C THR A 210 23.97 3.18 4.86
N ARG A 211 23.20 2.85 5.90
CA ARG A 211 23.47 3.18 7.31
C ARG A 211 23.58 4.68 7.64
N LYS A 212 23.23 5.57 6.70
CA LYS A 212 23.33 7.03 6.88
C LYS A 212 22.44 7.57 8.01
N LEU A 213 21.31 6.92 8.29
CA LEU A 213 20.40 7.28 9.38
C LEU A 213 20.91 6.90 10.78
N GLY A 214 22.06 6.23 10.88
CA GLY A 214 22.73 5.91 12.14
C GLY A 214 21.84 5.18 13.15
N SER A 215 21.89 5.60 14.42
CA SER A 215 21.09 5.01 15.50
C SER A 215 19.62 5.43 15.50
N SER A 216 19.25 6.43 14.68
CA SER A 216 17.87 6.90 14.58
C SER A 216 16.98 5.90 13.85
N LEU A 217 17.54 5.11 12.92
CA LEU A 217 16.79 4.04 12.25
C LEU A 217 16.58 2.86 13.21
N LEU A 218 15.33 2.64 13.63
CA LEU A 218 14.96 1.48 14.43
C LEU A 218 14.64 0.28 13.56
N ALA A 219 13.79 0.49 12.55
CA ALA A 219 13.23 -0.57 11.74
C ALA A 219 12.71 -0.03 10.40
N TYR A 220 12.41 -0.95 9.48
CA TYR A 220 11.78 -0.63 8.21
C TYR A 220 10.78 -1.71 7.80
N ALA A 221 9.73 -1.29 7.11
CA ALA A 221 8.63 -2.12 6.64
C ALA A 221 8.50 -2.01 5.12
N VAL A 222 8.43 -3.16 4.46
CA VAL A 222 8.27 -3.28 3.01
C VAL A 222 6.88 -3.84 2.73
N LEU A 223 6.10 -3.15 1.90
CA LEU A 223 4.71 -3.48 1.60
C LEU A 223 4.57 -3.97 0.15
N ASP A 224 4.06 -5.19 0.00
CA ASP A 224 3.70 -5.88 -1.23
C ASP A 224 4.76 -5.84 -2.35
N VAL A 225 6.02 -6.12 -2.00
CA VAL A 225 7.09 -6.32 -2.98
C VAL A 225 8.07 -7.40 -2.52
N VAL A 226 8.38 -8.30 -3.45
CA VAL A 226 9.43 -9.32 -3.34
C VAL A 226 10.12 -9.40 -4.70
N GLU A 227 11.45 -9.47 -4.72
CA GLU A 227 12.27 -9.40 -5.94
C GLU A 227 11.76 -10.31 -7.05
N GLY A 228 11.68 -11.63 -6.81
CA GLY A 228 11.27 -12.59 -7.84
C GLY A 228 9.89 -12.25 -8.43
N SER A 229 8.88 -12.08 -7.57
CA SER A 229 7.53 -11.75 -8.01
C SER A 229 7.43 -10.38 -8.68
N ALA A 230 8.26 -9.40 -8.28
CA ALA A 230 8.25 -8.06 -8.84
C ALA A 230 8.79 -8.08 -10.27
N ILE A 231 9.93 -8.76 -10.50
CA ILE A 231 10.53 -8.93 -11.82
C ILE A 231 9.58 -9.67 -12.77
N ASP A 232 8.93 -10.74 -12.30
CA ASP A 232 7.92 -11.46 -13.09
C ASP A 232 6.72 -10.56 -13.43
N ALA A 233 6.26 -9.77 -12.46
CA ALA A 233 5.14 -8.84 -12.67
C ALA A 233 5.45 -7.73 -13.68
N LEU A 234 6.72 -7.33 -13.87
CA LEU A 234 7.10 -6.32 -14.87
C LEU A 234 6.66 -6.71 -16.28
N GLN A 235 6.64 -8.01 -16.62
CA GLN A 235 6.19 -8.50 -17.92
C GLN A 235 4.71 -8.20 -18.16
N SER A 236 3.90 -8.25 -17.09
CA SER A 236 2.45 -7.96 -17.14
C SER A 236 2.12 -6.47 -17.04
N MET A 237 3.10 -5.62 -16.68
CA MET A 237 2.89 -4.20 -16.42
C MET A 237 2.44 -3.44 -17.68
N GLN A 238 2.92 -3.83 -18.87
CA GLN A 238 2.45 -3.24 -20.13
C GLN A 238 0.97 -3.50 -20.39
N THR A 239 0.47 -4.69 -20.00
CA THR A 239 -0.94 -5.01 -20.07
C THR A 239 -1.74 -4.17 -19.09
N TYR A 240 -1.25 -3.97 -17.87
CA TYR A 240 -1.90 -3.07 -16.92
C TYR A 240 -1.97 -1.63 -17.45
N LEU A 241 -0.87 -1.10 -17.99
CA LEU A 241 -0.81 0.25 -18.53
C LEU A 241 -1.78 0.46 -19.70
N SER A 242 -1.96 -0.54 -20.56
CA SER A 242 -2.91 -0.45 -21.70
C SER A 242 -4.38 -0.42 -21.27
N THR A 243 -4.70 -0.93 -20.08
CA THR A 243 -6.07 -0.85 -19.51
C THR A 243 -6.38 0.49 -18.86
N ARG A 244 -5.37 1.34 -18.59
CA ARG A 244 -5.58 2.64 -17.96
C ARG A 244 -6.27 3.61 -18.93
N PRO A 245 -7.33 4.31 -18.51
CA PRO A 245 -7.88 5.41 -19.30
C PRO A 245 -6.79 6.46 -19.57
N GLY A 246 -6.77 7.03 -20.77
CA GLY A 246 -5.85 8.15 -21.09
C GLY A 246 -6.14 9.44 -20.30
N GLY A 247 -7.26 9.50 -19.57
CA GLY A 247 -7.66 10.62 -18.73
C GLY A 247 -9.09 10.45 -18.22
N PHE A 248 -9.54 11.43 -17.42
CA PHE A 248 -10.80 11.44 -16.71
C PHE A 248 -11.55 12.77 -16.91
N ALA A 249 -12.87 12.72 -16.86
CA ALA A 249 -13.72 13.91 -16.99
C ALA A 249 -13.66 14.81 -15.75
N SER A 250 -13.54 14.18 -14.59
CA SER A 250 -13.40 14.84 -13.30
C SER A 250 -12.57 13.98 -12.36
N VAL A 251 -12.12 14.56 -11.24
CA VAL A 251 -11.41 13.82 -10.19
C VAL A 251 -12.29 12.71 -9.62
N GLU A 252 -13.59 12.96 -9.43
CA GLU A 252 -14.57 11.97 -8.95
C GLU A 252 -14.68 10.77 -9.89
N SER A 253 -14.63 10.99 -11.20
CA SER A 253 -14.61 9.89 -12.17
C SER A 253 -13.32 9.06 -12.10
N GLY A 254 -12.19 9.70 -11.75
CA GLY A 254 -10.94 9.00 -11.43
C GLY A 254 -11.05 8.18 -10.15
N ILE A 255 -11.64 8.73 -9.10
CA ILE A 255 -11.89 8.04 -7.82
C ILE A 255 -12.80 6.83 -8.05
N ASP A 256 -13.91 7.02 -8.79
CA ASP A 256 -14.85 5.94 -9.13
C ASP A 256 -14.13 4.82 -9.88
N TRP A 257 -13.31 5.16 -10.88
CA TRP A 257 -12.54 4.17 -11.65
C TRP A 257 -11.66 3.32 -10.75
N HIS A 258 -10.85 3.91 -9.85
CA HIS A 258 -9.97 3.15 -8.95
C HIS A 258 -10.74 2.18 -8.05
N ILE A 259 -11.92 2.58 -7.57
CA ILE A 259 -12.78 1.73 -6.73
C ILE A 259 -13.40 0.60 -7.56
N ARG A 260 -13.93 0.91 -8.76
CA ARG A 260 -14.57 -0.06 -9.65
C ARG A 260 -13.60 -1.11 -10.16
N THR A 261 -12.38 -0.71 -10.52
CA THR A 261 -11.31 -1.63 -10.94
C THR A 261 -10.66 -2.37 -9.78
N ARG A 262 -11.00 -2.00 -8.54
CA ARG A 262 -10.39 -2.53 -7.31
C ARG A 262 -8.89 -2.28 -7.23
N THR A 263 -8.37 -1.27 -7.95
CA THR A 263 -6.99 -0.79 -7.79
C THR A 263 -6.79 -0.25 -6.37
N VAL A 264 -7.77 0.52 -5.88
CA VAL A 264 -7.90 0.90 -4.46
C VAL A 264 -9.31 0.52 -4.02
N ARG A 265 -9.42 -0.46 -3.11
CA ARG A 265 -10.70 -1.02 -2.67
C ARG A 265 -11.39 -0.13 -1.65
N ASN A 266 -10.61 0.61 -0.87
CA ASN A 266 -11.12 1.48 0.18
C ASN A 266 -11.54 2.85 -0.36
N SER A 267 -12.84 3.16 -0.29
CA SER A 267 -13.37 4.44 -0.78
C SER A 267 -12.83 5.66 -0.04
N LYS A 268 -12.56 5.56 1.28
CA LYS A 268 -11.98 6.66 2.06
C LYS A 268 -10.56 6.95 1.61
N SER A 269 -9.77 5.91 1.34
CA SER A 269 -8.40 6.06 0.84
C SER A 269 -8.38 6.62 -0.57
N ALA A 270 -9.18 6.05 -1.49
CA ALA A 270 -9.27 6.52 -2.87
C ALA A 270 -9.63 8.01 -2.97
N ARG A 271 -10.57 8.49 -2.14
CA ARG A 271 -10.95 9.92 -2.10
C ARG A 271 -9.83 10.84 -1.61
N ALA A 272 -8.89 10.32 -0.82
CA ALA A 272 -7.76 11.09 -0.30
C ALA A 272 -6.55 11.04 -1.24
N SER A 273 -6.26 9.87 -1.85
CA SER A 273 -5.01 9.63 -2.57
C SER A 273 -5.09 9.93 -4.07
N VAL A 274 -6.19 9.54 -4.74
CA VAL A 274 -6.36 9.67 -6.19
C VAL A 274 -6.25 11.11 -6.73
N PRO A 275 -6.75 12.16 -6.04
CA PRO A 275 -6.63 13.53 -6.55
C PRO A 275 -5.19 13.94 -6.87
N ALA A 276 -4.21 13.52 -6.07
CA ALA A 276 -2.80 13.83 -6.31
C ALA A 276 -2.19 13.09 -7.51
N LEU A 277 -2.83 12.01 -7.97
CA LEU A 277 -2.40 11.24 -9.14
C LEU A 277 -2.82 11.88 -10.46
N LEU A 278 -3.66 12.92 -10.40
CA LEU A 278 -4.20 13.60 -11.56
C LEU A 278 -3.69 15.03 -11.64
N ARG A 279 -3.56 15.53 -12.87
CA ARG A 279 -3.32 16.94 -13.19
C ARG A 279 -4.35 17.41 -14.20
N ASN A 280 -4.77 18.66 -14.07
CA ASN A 280 -5.65 19.27 -15.04
C ASN A 280 -4.80 19.89 -16.15
N ASP A 281 -4.91 19.37 -17.37
CA ASP A 281 -4.28 19.96 -18.54
C ASP A 281 -5.14 21.17 -18.96
N GLY A 282 -5.04 22.27 -18.19
CA GLY A 282 -5.90 23.46 -18.28
C GLY A 282 -5.81 24.28 -19.57
N ASN A 283 -5.27 23.75 -20.66
CA ASN A 283 -5.23 24.44 -21.95
C ASN A 283 -6.21 23.79 -22.92
N GLY A 284 -7.17 24.59 -23.39
CA GLY A 284 -7.88 24.39 -24.66
C GLY A 284 -6.94 24.47 -25.86
N GLY A 285 -5.86 23.68 -25.84
CA GLY A 285 -4.98 23.46 -26.98
C GLY A 285 -5.75 22.67 -28.03
N VAL A 286 -5.76 23.25 -29.23
CA VAL A 286 -6.41 22.79 -30.47
C VAL A 286 -6.11 21.33 -30.80
N LEU A 287 -6.78 20.40 -30.14
CA LEU A 287 -6.84 18.99 -30.52
C LEU A 287 -8.31 18.55 -30.55
N PRO A 288 -8.76 17.87 -31.62
CA PRO A 288 -10.15 17.48 -31.81
C PRO A 288 -10.49 16.19 -31.04
N GLU A 289 -10.03 16.07 -29.80
CA GLU A 289 -10.52 15.05 -28.87
C GLU A 289 -11.73 15.63 -28.13
N PRO A 290 -12.84 14.90 -27.98
CA PRO A 290 -14.04 15.46 -27.36
C PRO A 290 -13.67 15.97 -25.96
N ALA A 291 -14.17 17.16 -25.63
CA ALA A 291 -13.91 17.98 -24.43
C ALA A 291 -14.20 17.32 -23.05
N SER A 292 -14.10 15.99 -22.95
CA SER A 292 -14.58 15.16 -21.85
C SER A 292 -13.49 14.58 -20.94
N ARG A 293 -12.19 14.82 -21.18
CA ARG A 293 -11.10 14.24 -20.36
C ARG A 293 -9.97 15.24 -20.06
N SER A 294 -10.30 16.30 -19.32
CA SER A 294 -9.35 17.36 -18.92
C SER A 294 -8.34 16.93 -17.85
N TRP A 295 -8.62 15.84 -17.12
CA TRP A 295 -7.72 15.31 -16.10
C TRP A 295 -6.87 14.18 -16.65
N ARG A 296 -5.55 14.30 -16.55
CA ARG A 296 -4.61 13.26 -16.97
C ARG A 296 -3.77 12.76 -15.81
N TRP A 297 -3.19 11.59 -15.99
CA TRP A 297 -2.25 11.04 -15.04
C TRP A 297 -1.06 11.99 -14.90
N ARG A 298 -0.72 12.27 -13.64
CA ARG A 298 0.39 13.15 -13.31
C ARG A 298 1.73 12.53 -13.72
N THR A 299 1.91 11.25 -13.43
CA THR A 299 3.13 10.50 -13.75
C THR A 299 2.90 9.65 -14.99
N ASP A 300 3.77 9.83 -15.99
CA ASP A 300 3.89 8.86 -17.08
C ASP A 300 4.66 7.64 -16.57
N LEU A 301 3.91 6.66 -16.10
CA LEU A 301 4.48 5.43 -15.56
C LEU A 301 5.21 4.62 -16.63
N ALA A 302 4.80 4.71 -17.90
CA ALA A 302 5.45 3.98 -18.99
C ALA A 302 6.87 4.51 -19.24
N ALA A 303 7.07 5.82 -19.15
CA ALA A 303 8.39 6.45 -19.27
C ALA A 303 9.39 5.97 -18.20
N THR A 304 8.90 5.40 -17.09
CA THR A 304 9.76 4.90 -16.01
C THR A 304 10.27 3.46 -16.24
N GLN A 305 9.81 2.78 -17.30
CA GLN A 305 10.18 1.39 -17.62
C GLN A 305 11.69 1.11 -17.58
N PRO A 306 12.59 1.98 -18.09
CA PRO A 306 14.02 1.70 -18.09
C PRO A 306 14.63 1.48 -16.69
N PHE A 307 13.96 1.94 -15.63
CA PHE A 307 14.46 1.85 -14.25
C PHE A 307 13.91 0.64 -13.48
N TRP A 308 12.86 -0.02 -13.97
CA TRP A 308 12.09 -1.01 -13.20
C TRP A 308 12.92 -2.19 -12.70
N GLU A 309 13.76 -2.76 -13.58
CA GLU A 309 14.63 -3.87 -13.20
C GLU A 309 15.62 -3.45 -12.12
N GLY A 310 16.22 -2.26 -12.26
CA GLY A 310 17.17 -1.70 -11.30
C GLY A 310 16.57 -1.37 -9.93
N TRP A 311 15.25 -1.25 -9.82
CA TRP A 311 14.57 -1.07 -8.53
C TRP A 311 14.53 -2.35 -7.70
N PHE A 312 14.38 -3.50 -8.34
CA PHE A 312 14.08 -4.76 -7.65
C PHE A 312 15.23 -5.76 -7.67
N ALA A 313 16.18 -5.63 -8.61
CA ALA A 313 17.36 -6.51 -8.66
C ALA A 313 18.17 -6.47 -7.35
N GLY A 314 18.37 -7.63 -6.74
CA GLY A 314 19.05 -7.82 -5.46
C GLY A 314 18.31 -7.25 -4.25
N LEU A 315 17.02 -6.93 -4.37
CA LEU A 315 16.23 -6.35 -3.28
C LEU A 315 16.11 -7.32 -2.09
N SER A 316 15.92 -8.61 -2.33
CA SER A 316 15.68 -9.58 -1.25
C SER A 316 16.91 -9.78 -0.37
N ASP A 317 18.09 -9.90 -0.98
CA ASP A 317 19.35 -10.00 -0.24
C ASP A 317 19.68 -8.69 0.49
N LYS A 318 19.42 -7.54 -0.15
CA LYS A 318 19.61 -6.22 0.47
C LYS A 318 18.69 -6.03 1.67
N PHE A 319 17.43 -6.42 1.55
CA PHE A 319 16.45 -6.43 2.64
C PHE A 319 16.95 -7.28 3.80
N LEU A 320 17.45 -8.50 3.56
CA LEU A 320 17.93 -9.35 4.66
C LEU A 320 19.20 -8.81 5.32
N ALA A 321 20.07 -8.13 4.57
CA ALA A 321 21.36 -7.61 5.06
C ALA A 321 21.28 -6.24 5.74
N ALA A 322 20.25 -5.43 5.44
CA ALA A 322 20.15 -4.07 5.94
C ALA A 322 19.84 -4.01 7.46
N PRO A 323 20.43 -3.03 8.18
CA PRO A 323 20.31 -2.91 9.64
C PRO A 323 18.93 -2.44 10.09
N GLY A 324 18.53 -2.83 11.30
CA GLY A 324 17.24 -2.49 11.90
C GLY A 324 16.26 -3.67 11.86
N GLY A 325 15.16 -3.52 12.60
CA GLY A 325 14.04 -4.47 12.53
C GLY A 325 13.49 -4.51 11.11
N LYS A 326 13.08 -5.70 10.65
CA LYS A 326 12.51 -5.92 9.32
C LYS A 326 11.07 -6.41 9.40
N LEU A 327 10.17 -5.75 8.69
CA LEU A 327 8.77 -6.17 8.52
C LEU A 327 8.46 -6.29 7.02
N LEU A 328 7.87 -7.41 6.62
CA LEU A 328 7.35 -7.63 5.28
C LEU A 328 5.84 -7.85 5.38
N LEU A 329 5.06 -7.01 4.71
CA LEU A 329 3.61 -7.14 4.61
C LEU A 329 3.24 -7.51 3.18
N LEU A 330 2.57 -8.65 2.97
CA LEU A 330 2.20 -9.13 1.63
C LEU A 330 0.69 -9.32 1.50
N ALA A 331 0.14 -9.12 0.31
CA ALA A 331 -1.24 -9.49 0.03
C ALA A 331 -1.37 -11.02 -0.17
N GLY A 332 -0.31 -11.70 -0.61
CA GLY A 332 -0.27 -13.16 -0.81
C GLY A 332 1.11 -13.75 -0.54
N THR A 333 1.16 -14.99 -0.07
CA THR A 333 2.42 -15.72 0.25
C THR A 333 3.04 -16.43 -0.93
N ASP A 334 2.32 -16.57 -2.03
CA ASP A 334 2.74 -17.15 -3.31
C ASP A 334 3.90 -16.38 -3.97
N ARG A 335 4.32 -15.28 -3.35
CA ARG A 335 5.28 -14.31 -3.87
C ARG A 335 6.67 -14.37 -3.23
N LEU A 336 6.88 -15.19 -2.19
CA LEU A 336 8.19 -15.27 -1.53
C LEU A 336 9.21 -15.98 -2.42
N ASP A 337 10.33 -15.32 -2.69
CA ASP A 337 11.47 -15.97 -3.34
C ASP A 337 12.26 -16.86 -2.37
N THR A 338 13.24 -17.58 -2.91
CA THR A 338 14.09 -18.50 -2.14
C THR A 338 14.83 -17.77 -1.01
N ALA A 339 15.36 -16.56 -1.25
CA ALA A 339 16.13 -15.83 -0.26
C ALA A 339 15.25 -15.40 0.93
N LEU A 340 14.08 -14.82 0.66
CA LEU A 340 13.12 -14.42 1.69
C LEU A 340 12.49 -15.61 2.39
N THR A 341 12.31 -16.75 1.72
CA THR A 341 11.85 -18.00 2.34
C THR A 341 12.87 -18.50 3.36
N ILE A 342 14.15 -18.58 2.98
CA ILE A 342 15.24 -18.94 3.88
C ILE A 342 15.34 -17.94 5.04
N GLY A 343 15.27 -16.64 4.73
CA GLY A 343 15.32 -15.58 5.73
C GLY A 343 14.18 -15.67 6.76
N GLN A 344 12.98 -16.04 6.30
CA GLN A 344 11.82 -16.23 7.17
C GLN A 344 11.99 -17.45 8.08
N MET A 345 12.43 -18.58 7.52
CA MET A 345 12.72 -19.79 8.30
C MET A 345 13.82 -19.58 9.35
N GLN A 346 14.74 -18.64 9.09
CA GLN A 346 15.78 -18.22 10.04
C GLN A 346 15.33 -17.13 11.03
N GLY A 347 14.08 -16.65 10.95
CA GLY A 347 13.57 -15.59 11.82
C GLY A 347 14.24 -14.23 11.61
N LYS A 348 14.75 -13.94 10.41
CA LYS A 348 15.47 -12.69 10.11
C LYS A 348 14.55 -11.47 9.99
N TYR A 349 13.26 -11.67 9.78
CA TYR A 349 12.26 -10.61 9.66
C TYR A 349 10.88 -11.09 10.11
N ASN A 350 9.98 -10.15 10.34
CA ASN A 350 8.58 -10.43 10.63
C ASN A 350 7.79 -10.43 9.32
N LEU A 351 7.01 -11.47 9.07
CA LEU A 351 6.11 -11.56 7.93
C LEU A 351 4.67 -11.53 8.40
N GLN A 352 3.82 -10.73 7.74
CA GLN A 352 2.38 -10.79 7.90
C GLN A 352 1.68 -10.68 6.54
N VAL A 353 0.57 -11.40 6.41
CA VAL A 353 -0.13 -11.59 5.15
C VAL A 353 -1.56 -11.08 5.28
N PHE A 354 -2.01 -10.33 4.29
CA PHE A 354 -3.33 -9.70 4.23
C PHE A 354 -4.07 -10.14 2.97
N PRO A 355 -4.67 -11.35 2.95
CA PRO A 355 -5.30 -11.92 1.76
C PRO A 355 -6.51 -11.12 1.25
N GLU A 356 -7.10 -10.28 2.10
CA GLU A 356 -8.24 -9.43 1.73
C GLU A 356 -7.81 -8.16 0.96
N ALA A 357 -6.53 -7.79 1.01
CA ALA A 357 -5.99 -6.63 0.31
C ALA A 357 -5.67 -6.93 -1.16
N GLY A 358 -5.72 -5.90 -2.00
CA GLY A 358 -5.03 -5.89 -3.29
C GLY A 358 -3.57 -5.48 -3.13
N HIS A 359 -3.01 -4.87 -4.17
CA HIS A 359 -1.61 -4.42 -4.17
C HIS A 359 -1.32 -3.31 -3.14
N PHE A 360 -2.29 -2.41 -2.92
CA PHE A 360 -2.16 -1.28 -2.00
C PHE A 360 -2.66 -1.66 -0.60
N ILE A 361 -1.93 -2.54 0.09
CA ILE A 361 -2.31 -3.05 1.42
C ILE A 361 -2.64 -1.92 2.40
N HIS A 362 -1.83 -0.87 2.42
CA HIS A 362 -1.99 0.27 3.31
C HIS A 362 -3.19 1.16 2.97
N GLU A 363 -3.69 1.12 1.74
CA GLU A 363 -4.92 1.82 1.34
C GLU A 363 -6.15 0.95 1.55
N ASP A 364 -6.06 -0.34 1.25
CA ASP A 364 -7.17 -1.28 1.31
C ASP A 364 -7.54 -1.62 2.77
N LEU A 365 -6.53 -1.93 3.59
CA LEU A 365 -6.67 -2.32 5.00
C LEU A 365 -5.84 -1.40 5.93
N PRO A 366 -6.14 -0.08 5.97
CA PRO A 366 -5.33 0.90 6.69
C PRO A 366 -5.28 0.63 8.20
N GLU A 367 -6.38 0.18 8.80
CA GLU A 367 -6.41 -0.11 10.24
C GLU A 367 -5.54 -1.33 10.60
N GLN A 368 -5.64 -2.42 9.84
CA GLN A 368 -4.82 -3.62 10.08
C GLN A 368 -3.35 -3.33 9.83
N THR A 369 -3.03 -2.58 8.76
CA THR A 369 -1.66 -2.13 8.47
C THR A 369 -1.11 -1.27 9.61
N ALA A 370 -1.91 -0.34 10.15
CA ALA A 370 -1.52 0.50 11.28
C ALA A 370 -1.24 -0.33 12.55
N VAL A 371 -2.05 -1.37 12.84
CA VAL A 371 -1.80 -2.30 13.95
C VAL A 371 -0.42 -2.92 13.81
N SER A 372 -0.12 -3.49 12.64
CA SER A 372 1.15 -4.15 12.37
C SER A 372 2.34 -3.22 12.51
N LEU A 373 2.25 -2.00 11.98
CA LEU A 373 3.31 -1.00 12.05
C LEU A 373 3.56 -0.52 13.49
N VAL A 374 2.48 -0.26 14.24
CA VAL A 374 2.56 0.19 15.64
C VAL A 374 3.13 -0.90 16.54
N ASP A 375 2.65 -2.14 16.43
CA ASP A 375 3.13 -3.27 17.22
C ASP A 375 4.60 -3.58 16.88
N PHE A 376 4.95 -3.48 15.60
CA PHE A 376 6.31 -3.65 15.15
C PHE A 376 7.25 -2.56 15.69
N TYR A 377 6.85 -1.29 15.68
CA TYR A 377 7.60 -0.23 16.34
C TYR A 377 7.80 -0.54 17.83
N LYS A 378 6.72 -0.86 18.57
CA LYS A 378 6.78 -1.14 20.02
C LYS A 378 7.77 -2.27 20.36
N ARG A 379 7.83 -3.31 19.52
CA ARG A 379 8.79 -4.41 19.69
C ARG A 379 10.26 -4.00 19.46
N ASN A 380 10.49 -2.99 18.64
CA ASN A 380 11.83 -2.49 18.30
C ASN A 380 12.23 -1.25 19.10
N ASP A 381 11.31 -0.67 19.88
CA ASP A 381 11.59 0.48 20.70
C ASP A 381 12.57 0.14 21.83
N ARG A 382 13.73 0.78 21.76
CA ARG A 382 14.83 0.57 22.71
C ARG A 382 14.63 1.37 24.00
N SER A 383 13.66 2.27 24.05
CA SER A 383 13.39 3.09 25.24
C SER A 383 12.92 2.24 26.44
N GLN A 384 12.30 1.08 26.18
CA GLN A 384 11.83 0.15 27.21
C GLN A 384 12.85 -0.92 27.61
N LEU A 385 13.98 -1.02 26.91
CA LEU A 385 15.07 -1.94 27.23
C LEU A 385 15.88 -1.39 28.41
N VAL A 386 15.37 -1.58 29.63
CA VAL A 386 16.17 -1.44 30.85
C VAL A 386 17.09 -2.65 30.94
N LEU A 387 18.25 -2.56 30.31
CA LEU A 387 19.30 -3.55 30.53
C LEU A 387 19.75 -3.46 31.99
N PRO A 388 19.84 -4.59 32.71
CA PRO A 388 20.43 -4.56 34.04
C PRO A 388 21.83 -3.94 33.95
N PRO A 389 22.19 -3.02 34.87
CA PRO A 389 23.47 -2.36 34.83
C PRO A 389 24.59 -3.40 34.78
N LYS A 390 25.60 -3.16 33.94
CA LYS A 390 26.72 -4.09 33.81
C LYS A 390 27.33 -4.31 35.20
N VAL A 391 27.69 -5.56 35.50
CA VAL A 391 28.31 -5.93 36.78
C VAL A 391 29.55 -5.05 37.09
N SER A 392 30.29 -4.65 36.05
CA SER A 392 31.40 -3.69 36.17
C SER A 392 30.99 -2.32 36.71
N ASP A 393 29.80 -1.85 36.37
CA ASP A 393 29.28 -0.54 36.77
C ASP A 393 28.67 -0.61 38.17
N LEU A 394 28.07 -1.76 38.53
CA LEU A 394 27.64 -2.07 39.90
C LEU A 394 28.82 -2.14 40.87
N LEU A 395 29.91 -2.80 40.47
CA LEU A 395 31.16 -2.89 41.25
C LEU A 395 31.81 -1.51 41.42
N LYS A 396 31.84 -0.68 40.38
CA LYS A 396 32.34 0.71 40.45
C LYS A 396 31.48 1.62 41.34
N GLN A 397 30.20 1.31 41.50
CA GLN A 397 29.28 2.04 42.38
C GLN A 397 29.31 1.53 43.84
N GLY A 398 30.21 0.59 44.18
CA GLY A 398 30.34 0.06 45.53
C GLY A 398 29.15 -0.79 45.98
N LYS A 399 28.26 -1.19 45.05
CA LYS A 399 27.17 -2.11 45.35
C LYS A 399 27.74 -3.52 45.41
N LYS A 400 27.51 -4.23 46.52
CA LYS A 400 27.81 -5.67 46.60
C LYS A 400 26.95 -6.39 45.57
N VAL A 401 27.61 -7.07 44.62
CA VAL A 401 27.00 -7.95 43.62
C VAL A 401 26.59 -9.25 44.27
#